data_AF-A0A9D5Q0H4-F1
#
_entry.id   AF-A0A9D5Q0H4-F1
#
_cell.length_a   1.000
_cell.length_b   1.000
_cell.length_c   1.000
_cell.angle_alpha   90.00
_cell.angle_beta   90.00
_cell.angle_gamma   90.00
#
_symmetry.space_group_name_H-M   'P 1'
#
loop_
_entity.id
_entity.type
_entity.pdbx_description
1 polymer ?
#
loop_
_entity_poly.entity_id
_entity_poly.type
_entity_poly.pdbx_seq_one_letter_code
_entity_poly.pdbx_strand_id
1 'polypeptide(L)'
;MAYGSGCLARVQRFYLKSLKRYKKRGKTMLITDQQELKKYTAENRIWQGIPSIEVTRKGRIFVTFYSGGIKEEIGNYCMLVESRDGIRYSEPIAVTYMAEHRCFDPCLWIDPLGRLWWTWAICPDDGLWATVCEDPDAETLQWSEPFFVGNDIMMNKPIVTSDGAWLFPLAVWDHGVRTTLPASYDSKTPDKGAYVYRSTDSGKSFTRLGAAHVPDRSFDEHMVAELRDGRLWMLVRTHYGIGESYSTDGGRTWTPGADSGLGGPSSRFHLRRLRSGRLLLINHVNFTKRNNLTVLLSEDEGRTWCAQLLLDGRDAVSYPDMAEGADGYLYITYDRERGCNKKSLAEAQGYAREILVSRITEADILAGKPIDKGSYLGRIVSKLGDYEGEDTDPYRGVLQ
;
A
#
# COMPACT_ATOMS: atom_id res chain seq x y z
N MET A 1 8.08 -25.87 20.91
CA MET A 1 8.97 -25.17 21.85
C MET A 1 8.61 -23.69 21.86
N ALA A 2 8.35 -23.12 23.04
CA ALA A 2 7.82 -21.78 23.22
C ALA A 2 8.94 -20.72 23.12
N TYR A 3 9.10 -20.10 21.95
CA TYR A 3 9.86 -18.86 21.77
C TYR A 3 8.92 -17.89 21.02
N GLY A 4 8.46 -16.80 21.66
CA GLY A 4 7.65 -15.82 20.93
C GLY A 4 7.05 -14.66 21.74
N SER A 5 6.74 -14.83 23.03
CA SER A 5 6.02 -13.79 23.79
C SER A 5 6.92 -12.67 24.34
N GLY A 6 8.20 -12.96 24.62
CA GLY A 6 9.11 -12.02 25.27
C GLY A 6 9.64 -10.89 24.37
N CYS A 7 9.86 -11.16 23.08
CA CYS A 7 10.44 -10.19 22.15
C CYS A 7 9.41 -9.13 21.72
N LEU A 8 8.20 -9.58 21.34
CA LEU A 8 7.03 -8.73 21.05
C LEU A 8 6.72 -7.75 22.20
N ALA A 9 6.71 -8.24 23.45
CA ALA A 9 6.44 -7.41 24.62
C ALA A 9 7.54 -6.39 24.94
N ARG A 10 8.77 -6.59 24.46
CA ARG A 10 9.91 -5.67 24.70
C ARG A 10 9.96 -4.56 23.64
N VAL A 11 9.67 -4.93 22.40
CA VAL A 11 9.53 -4.03 21.24
C VAL A 11 8.32 -3.10 21.43
N GLN A 12 7.15 -3.64 21.78
CA GLN A 12 5.94 -2.86 22.10
C GLN A 12 6.17 -1.86 23.26
N ARG A 13 6.96 -2.25 24.28
CA ARG A 13 7.32 -1.36 25.40
C ARG A 13 8.28 -0.23 25.01
N PHE A 14 9.13 -0.43 24.01
CA PHE A 14 10.00 0.62 23.48
C PHE A 14 9.17 1.63 22.66
N TYR A 15 8.25 1.16 21.82
CA TYR A 15 7.37 2.02 21.03
C TYR A 15 6.41 2.85 21.86
N LEU A 16 5.80 2.27 22.89
CA LEU A 16 4.95 3.02 23.81
C LEU A 16 5.73 4.12 24.55
N LYS A 17 7.06 3.99 24.72
CA LYS A 17 7.91 5.06 25.25
C LYS A 17 8.20 6.15 24.20
N SER A 18 8.44 5.77 22.94
CA SER A 18 8.63 6.71 21.81
C SER A 18 7.38 7.58 21.62
N LEU A 19 6.18 6.98 21.55
CA LEU A 19 4.93 7.74 21.46
C LEU A 19 4.65 8.61 22.68
N LYS A 20 4.91 8.11 23.90
CA LYS A 20 4.73 8.93 25.10
C LYS A 20 5.65 10.15 25.08
N ARG A 21 6.88 10.04 24.55
CA ARG A 21 7.79 11.18 24.37
C ARG A 21 7.30 12.14 23.29
N TYR A 22 6.80 11.62 22.17
CA TYR A 22 6.28 12.42 21.07
C TYR A 22 5.02 13.21 21.48
N LYS A 23 4.05 12.53 22.14
CA LYS A 23 2.86 13.17 22.71
C LYS A 23 3.19 14.19 23.80
N LYS A 24 4.20 13.94 24.64
CA LYS A 24 4.66 14.91 25.67
C LYS A 24 5.23 16.20 25.05
N ARG A 25 5.62 16.20 23.78
CA ARG A 25 6.04 17.38 23.01
C ARG A 25 4.89 18.08 22.27
N GLY A 26 3.64 17.66 22.50
CA GLY A 26 2.44 18.27 21.90
C GLY A 26 2.24 17.98 20.41
N LYS A 27 2.94 16.99 19.85
CA LYS A 27 2.83 16.62 18.42
C LYS A 27 2.01 15.34 18.25
N THR A 28 1.11 15.34 17.27
CA THR A 28 0.33 14.18 16.83
C THR A 28 0.92 13.64 15.53
N MET A 29 0.91 12.31 15.35
CA MET A 29 1.36 11.72 14.08
C MET A 29 0.38 12.02 12.94
N LEU A 30 -0.89 12.29 13.26
CA LEU A 30 -1.94 12.63 12.32
C LEU A 30 -2.17 14.14 12.34
N ILE A 31 -2.16 14.76 11.16
CA ILE A 31 -2.39 16.18 10.91
C ILE A 31 -3.68 16.29 10.09
N THR A 32 -4.67 17.00 10.63
CA THR A 32 -5.96 17.30 9.96
C THR A 32 -6.29 18.79 9.95
N ASP A 33 -5.44 19.62 10.57
CA ASP A 33 -5.58 21.07 10.56
C ASP A 33 -5.33 21.62 9.14
N GLN A 34 -6.29 22.38 8.63
CA GLN A 34 -6.27 22.86 7.24
C GLN A 34 -5.12 23.82 6.92
N GLN A 35 -4.63 24.56 7.91
CA GLN A 35 -3.52 25.48 7.71
C GLN A 35 -2.18 24.72 7.68
N GLU A 36 -2.02 23.72 8.53
CA GLU A 36 -0.84 22.85 8.53
C GLU A 36 -0.77 21.97 7.27
N LEU A 37 -1.92 21.53 6.74
CA LEU A 37 -2.00 20.71 5.52
C LEU A 37 -1.45 21.42 4.27
N LYS A 38 -1.42 22.76 4.23
CA LYS A 38 -0.86 23.54 3.11
C LYS A 38 0.60 23.23 2.82
N LYS A 39 1.37 22.80 3.83
CA LYS A 39 2.79 22.41 3.67
C LYS A 39 2.99 21.16 2.81
N TYR A 40 1.91 20.43 2.55
CA TYR A 40 1.94 19.14 1.89
C TYR A 40 1.22 19.17 0.54
N THR A 41 0.80 20.34 0.04
CA THR A 41 0.13 20.50 -1.28
C THR A 41 1.06 20.18 -2.44
N ALA A 42 0.50 19.99 -3.65
CA ALA A 42 1.24 19.53 -4.82
C ALA A 42 2.49 20.38 -5.14
N GLU A 43 2.40 21.71 -5.01
CA GLU A 43 3.52 22.64 -5.23
C GLU A 43 4.69 22.45 -4.25
N ASN A 44 4.43 21.86 -3.08
CA ASN A 44 5.45 21.62 -2.04
C ASN A 44 6.10 20.23 -2.15
N ARG A 45 5.85 19.48 -3.23
CA ARG A 45 6.33 18.11 -3.40
C ARG A 45 7.23 17.98 -4.62
N ILE A 46 8.35 17.28 -4.45
CA ILE A 46 9.29 16.98 -5.54
C ILE A 46 8.90 15.68 -6.25
N TRP A 47 8.39 14.72 -5.49
CA TRP A 47 8.08 13.37 -5.95
C TRP A 47 6.84 12.82 -5.24
N GLN A 48 6.18 11.81 -5.79
CA GLN A 48 5.07 11.12 -5.13
C GLN A 48 4.89 9.71 -5.68
N GLY A 49 4.35 8.79 -4.88
CA GLY A 49 4.04 7.44 -5.35
C GLY A 49 3.48 6.52 -4.27
N ILE A 50 3.40 5.23 -4.64
CA ILE A 50 2.95 4.13 -3.78
C ILE A 50 1.50 4.34 -3.31
N PRO A 51 0.54 4.40 -4.25
CA PRO A 51 -0.82 4.71 -3.88
C PRO A 51 -1.59 3.50 -3.32
N SER A 52 -2.66 3.81 -2.61
CA SER A 52 -3.73 2.88 -2.23
C SER A 52 -5.08 3.58 -2.31
N ILE A 53 -6.14 2.85 -2.64
CA ILE A 53 -7.49 3.40 -2.92
C ILE A 53 -8.58 2.65 -2.15
N GLU A 54 -9.61 3.36 -1.71
CA GLU A 54 -10.87 2.79 -1.20
C GLU A 54 -12.07 3.62 -1.69
N VAL A 55 -13.23 2.97 -1.81
CA VAL A 55 -14.47 3.62 -2.24
C VAL A 55 -15.60 3.27 -1.28
N THR A 56 -16.22 4.29 -0.69
CA THR A 56 -17.32 4.10 0.26
C THR A 56 -18.59 3.63 -0.42
N ARG A 57 -19.57 3.17 0.38
CA ARG A 57 -20.89 2.77 -0.14
C ARG A 57 -21.63 3.92 -0.82
N LYS A 58 -21.40 5.17 -0.42
CA LYS A 58 -21.99 6.36 -1.06
C LYS A 58 -21.15 6.90 -2.22
N GLY A 59 -20.07 6.22 -2.60
CA GLY A 59 -19.24 6.57 -3.76
C GLY A 59 -18.17 7.62 -3.49
N ARG A 60 -17.87 7.95 -2.22
CA ARG A 60 -16.71 8.79 -1.89
C ARG A 60 -15.45 7.98 -2.10
N ILE A 61 -14.49 8.55 -2.82
CA ILE A 61 -13.24 7.89 -3.17
C ILE A 61 -12.13 8.48 -2.30
N PHE A 62 -11.36 7.62 -1.66
CA PHE A 62 -10.16 7.99 -0.92
C PHE A 62 -8.94 7.41 -1.60
N VAL A 63 -7.89 8.23 -1.75
CA VAL A 63 -6.59 7.78 -2.25
C VAL A 63 -5.52 8.24 -1.28
N THR A 64 -4.65 7.33 -0.86
CA THR A 64 -3.45 7.65 -0.09
C THR A 64 -2.21 7.37 -0.92
N PHE A 65 -1.14 8.11 -0.69
CA PHE A 65 0.20 7.93 -1.26
C PHE A 65 1.19 8.69 -0.36
N TYR A 66 2.50 8.61 -0.63
CA TYR A 66 3.48 9.31 0.19
C TYR A 66 4.52 10.08 -0.63
N SER A 67 5.21 10.99 0.07
CA SER A 67 6.20 11.92 -0.46
C SER A 67 7.14 12.38 0.67
N GLY A 68 7.94 13.41 0.41
CA GLY A 68 8.81 14.09 1.36
C GLY A 68 10.28 14.00 0.97
N GLY A 69 11.05 15.07 1.22
CA GLY A 69 12.43 15.16 0.77
C GLY A 69 12.58 15.00 -0.75
N ILE A 70 13.73 14.50 -1.18
CA ILE A 70 14.05 14.25 -2.61
C ILE A 70 13.95 12.77 -2.98
N LYS A 71 13.77 11.91 -1.98
CA LYS A 71 13.74 10.46 -2.13
C LYS A 71 13.03 9.79 -0.95
N GLU A 72 13.04 8.48 -0.97
CA GLU A 72 12.43 7.61 0.04
C GLU A 72 13.23 7.57 1.34
N GLU A 73 13.13 8.58 2.22
CA GLU A 73 14.05 8.86 3.34
C GLU A 73 13.36 9.32 4.64
N ILE A 74 14.15 9.52 5.71
CA ILE A 74 13.65 10.15 6.94
C ILE A 74 13.08 11.52 6.61
N GLY A 75 11.88 11.81 7.11
CA GLY A 75 11.12 13.01 6.77
C GLY A 75 9.99 12.75 5.77
N ASN A 76 9.90 11.55 5.18
CA ASN A 76 8.71 11.21 4.39
C ASN A 76 7.44 11.19 5.24
N TYR A 77 6.32 11.49 4.57
CA TYR A 77 4.98 11.54 5.13
C TYR A 77 3.99 10.89 4.17
N CYS A 78 2.99 10.21 4.71
CA CYS A 78 1.85 9.73 3.94
C CYS A 78 0.74 10.79 3.95
N MET A 79 -0.01 10.89 2.86
CA MET A 79 -1.13 11.82 2.76
C MET A 79 -2.38 11.10 2.27
N LEU A 80 -3.54 11.66 2.58
CA LEU A 80 -4.84 11.22 2.13
C LEU A 80 -5.49 12.34 1.34
N VAL A 81 -6.00 12.02 0.16
CA VAL A 81 -6.84 12.89 -0.66
C VAL A 81 -8.19 12.20 -0.91
N GLU A 82 -9.18 12.97 -1.33
CA GLU A 82 -10.49 12.42 -1.65
C GLU A 82 -11.09 12.99 -2.92
N SER A 83 -12.10 12.28 -3.44
CA SER A 83 -13.02 12.78 -4.45
C SER A 83 -14.45 12.42 -4.08
N ARG A 84 -15.37 13.36 -4.29
CA ARG A 84 -16.81 13.17 -4.10
C ARG A 84 -17.58 13.01 -5.41
N ASP A 85 -16.96 13.36 -6.53
CA ASP A 85 -17.56 13.27 -7.87
C ASP A 85 -16.83 12.27 -8.79
N GLY A 86 -15.71 11.69 -8.33
CA GLY A 86 -14.85 10.80 -9.11
C GLY A 86 -14.11 11.48 -10.27
N ILE A 87 -14.14 12.82 -10.33
CA ILE A 87 -13.54 13.62 -11.39
C ILE A 87 -12.43 14.49 -10.81
N ARG A 88 -12.71 15.20 -9.71
CA ARG A 88 -11.77 16.11 -9.06
C ARG A 88 -11.35 15.53 -7.72
N TYR A 89 -10.04 15.51 -7.50
CA TYR A 89 -9.45 15.12 -6.23
C TYR A 89 -8.99 16.37 -5.48
N SER A 90 -9.12 16.33 -4.16
CA SER A 90 -8.69 17.39 -3.27
C SER A 90 -7.15 17.45 -3.16
N GLU A 91 -6.64 18.57 -2.66
CA GLU A 91 -5.35 18.56 -1.94
C GLU A 91 -5.45 17.72 -0.65
N PRO A 92 -4.35 17.43 0.07
CA PRO A 92 -4.39 16.57 1.25
C PRO A 92 -5.44 17.01 2.28
N ILE A 93 -6.29 16.07 2.68
CA ILE A 93 -7.28 16.24 3.77
C ILE A 93 -6.76 15.72 5.12
N ALA A 94 -5.73 14.88 5.08
CA ALA A 94 -5.01 14.41 6.25
C ALA A 94 -3.59 14.00 5.87
N VAL A 95 -2.64 14.15 6.79
CA VAL A 95 -1.24 13.74 6.62
C VAL A 95 -0.76 13.00 7.86
N THR A 96 -0.01 11.91 7.67
CA THR A 96 0.73 11.26 8.75
C THR A 96 2.20 11.62 8.67
N TYR A 97 2.74 12.25 9.70
CA TYR A 97 4.13 12.69 9.77
C TYR A 97 4.68 12.52 11.18
N MET A 98 5.92 12.03 11.28
CA MET A 98 6.65 11.95 12.53
C MET A 98 8.07 12.45 12.30
N ALA A 99 8.44 13.50 13.03
CA ALA A 99 9.80 14.05 12.97
C ALA A 99 10.84 12.97 13.29
N GLU A 100 11.99 13.03 12.63
CA GLU A 100 13.09 12.04 12.74
C GLU A 100 12.71 10.63 12.26
N HIS A 101 11.54 10.45 11.65
CA HIS A 101 11.07 9.18 11.10
C HIS A 101 10.70 9.32 9.63
N ARG A 102 10.62 8.18 8.94
CA ARG A 102 9.97 8.03 7.64
C ARG A 102 8.59 7.45 7.91
N CYS A 103 7.52 8.09 7.46
CA CYS A 103 6.20 7.48 7.31
C CYS A 103 6.03 7.08 5.84
N PHE A 104 5.70 5.82 5.56
CA PHE A 104 5.71 5.30 4.20
C PHE A 104 4.77 4.09 4.00
N ASP A 105 4.65 3.69 2.73
CA ASP A 105 3.86 2.56 2.25
C ASP A 105 2.45 2.51 2.83
N PRO A 106 1.65 3.58 2.65
CA PRO A 106 0.33 3.64 3.22
C PRO A 106 -0.64 2.68 2.53
N CYS A 107 -1.62 2.19 3.28
CA CYS A 107 -2.70 1.34 2.77
C CYS A 107 -4.04 1.82 3.31
N LEU A 108 -5.05 1.82 2.45
CA LEU A 108 -6.45 2.02 2.82
C LEU A 108 -7.18 0.69 2.82
N TRP A 109 -8.12 0.55 3.75
CA TRP A 109 -9.04 -0.60 3.76
C TRP A 109 -10.38 -0.20 4.38
N ILE A 110 -11.48 -0.43 3.68
CA ILE A 110 -12.81 -0.36 4.29
C ILE A 110 -13.14 -1.74 4.84
N ASP A 111 -13.28 -1.81 6.17
CA ASP A 111 -13.56 -3.07 6.85
C ASP A 111 -15.05 -3.49 6.70
N PRO A 112 -15.42 -4.72 7.12
CA PRO A 112 -16.82 -5.18 7.06
C PRO A 112 -17.85 -4.30 7.78
N LEU A 113 -17.41 -3.51 8.75
CA LEU A 113 -18.27 -2.59 9.50
C LEU A 113 -18.46 -1.27 8.76
N GLY A 114 -17.75 -1.04 7.64
CA GLY A 114 -17.83 0.17 6.84
C GLY A 114 -16.88 1.28 7.31
N ARG A 115 -15.94 0.96 8.19
CA ARG A 115 -14.98 1.92 8.73
C ARG A 115 -13.78 2.01 7.81
N LEU A 116 -13.28 3.22 7.57
CA LEU A 116 -12.08 3.44 6.78
C LEU A 116 -10.84 3.33 7.66
N TRP A 117 -10.03 2.32 7.40
CA TRP A 117 -8.71 2.16 7.97
C TRP A 117 -7.68 2.85 7.09
N TRP A 118 -6.80 3.61 7.73
CA TRP A 118 -5.59 4.12 7.11
C TRP A 118 -4.38 3.63 7.90
N THR A 119 -3.52 2.86 7.25
CA THR A 119 -2.30 2.30 7.86
C THR A 119 -1.05 2.82 7.18
N TRP A 120 0.05 2.94 7.92
CA TRP A 120 1.36 3.32 7.39
C TRP A 120 2.49 2.72 8.22
N ALA A 121 3.62 2.43 7.57
CA ALA A 121 4.82 1.98 8.25
C ALA A 121 5.63 3.18 8.76
N ILE A 122 6.38 2.96 9.84
CA ILE A 122 7.36 3.91 10.35
C ILE A 122 8.75 3.27 10.45
N CYS A 123 9.79 4.04 10.16
CA CYS A 123 11.18 3.70 10.46
C CYS A 123 11.92 4.94 11.04
N PRO A 124 12.97 4.77 11.87
CA PRO A 124 13.65 3.52 12.23
C PRO A 124 12.89 2.66 13.26
N ASP A 125 11.79 3.13 13.83
CA ASP A 125 10.99 2.39 14.81
C ASP A 125 10.21 1.17 14.24
N ASP A 126 10.53 0.60 13.09
CA ASP A 126 10.00 -0.70 12.58
C ASP A 126 8.57 -1.09 12.99
N GLY A 127 7.57 -0.31 12.59
CA GLY A 127 6.21 -0.52 13.06
C GLY A 127 5.12 -0.10 12.09
N LEU A 128 4.04 -0.87 12.06
CA LEU A 128 2.81 -0.55 11.36
C LEU A 128 1.84 0.16 12.31
N TRP A 129 1.41 1.34 11.91
CA TRP A 129 0.42 2.16 12.60
C TRP A 129 -0.87 2.22 11.82
N ALA A 130 -1.97 2.46 12.53
CA ALA A 130 -3.29 2.67 11.95
C ALA A 130 -4.04 3.80 12.64
N THR A 131 -4.89 4.49 11.89
CA THR A 131 -6.03 5.25 12.41
C THR A 131 -7.30 4.80 11.68
N VAL A 132 -8.45 4.94 12.34
CA VAL A 132 -9.76 4.52 11.80
C VAL A 132 -10.72 5.69 11.80
N CYS A 133 -11.40 5.88 10.67
CA CYS A 133 -12.57 6.74 10.56
C CYS A 133 -13.84 5.88 10.58
N GLU A 134 -14.66 6.06 11.61
CA GLU A 134 -15.86 5.25 11.83
C GLU A 134 -16.94 5.49 10.76
N ASP A 135 -17.11 6.75 10.32
CA ASP A 135 -18.02 7.12 9.23
C ASP A 135 -17.26 7.89 8.14
N PRO A 136 -16.71 7.19 7.13
CA PRO A 136 -15.98 7.84 6.04
C PRO A 136 -16.88 8.63 5.09
N ASP A 137 -18.21 8.53 5.21
CA ASP A 137 -19.17 9.31 4.44
C ASP A 137 -19.69 10.55 5.20
N ALA A 138 -19.21 10.79 6.43
CA ALA A 138 -19.52 11.99 7.18
C ALA A 138 -18.95 13.25 6.52
N GLU A 139 -19.62 14.39 6.71
CA GLU A 139 -19.15 15.65 6.13
C GLU A 139 -17.82 16.11 6.73
N THR A 140 -17.64 15.87 8.03
CA THR A 140 -16.36 16.07 8.73
C THR A 140 -15.87 14.72 9.22
N LEU A 141 -14.71 14.30 8.71
CA LEU A 141 -14.09 13.04 9.09
C LEU A 141 -13.54 13.12 10.52
N GLN A 142 -13.88 12.13 11.33
CA GLN A 142 -13.33 11.94 12.66
C GLN A 142 -12.44 10.71 12.66
N TRP A 143 -11.22 10.87 13.17
CA TRP A 143 -10.20 9.83 13.19
C TRP A 143 -9.92 9.39 14.61
N SER A 144 -9.74 8.09 14.81
CA SER A 144 -9.24 7.57 16.07
C SER A 144 -7.80 8.05 16.33
N GLU A 145 -7.39 8.05 17.59
CA GLU A 145 -5.97 8.15 17.91
C GLU A 145 -5.18 7.05 17.19
N PRO A 146 -4.00 7.36 16.61
CA PRO A 146 -3.17 6.33 16.00
C PRO A 146 -2.78 5.22 16.99
N PHE A 147 -2.87 3.97 16.55
CA PHE A 147 -2.51 2.79 17.34
C PHE A 147 -1.62 1.83 16.55
N PHE A 148 -0.85 1.03 17.29
CA PHE A 148 0.09 0.08 16.75
C PHE A 148 -0.61 -1.23 16.36
N VAL A 149 -0.37 -1.72 15.14
CA VAL A 149 -0.95 -2.95 14.61
C VAL A 149 0.02 -4.12 14.74
N GLY A 150 1.27 -3.91 14.33
CA GLY A 150 2.26 -4.97 14.27
C GLY A 150 3.64 -4.45 13.86
N ASN A 151 4.62 -5.33 13.86
CA ASN A 151 6.00 -4.95 13.55
C ASN A 151 6.21 -4.81 12.05
N ASP A 152 7.09 -3.87 11.69
CA ASP A 152 7.62 -3.65 10.35
C ASP A 152 6.54 -3.13 9.38
N ILE A 153 6.41 -3.68 8.16
CA ILE A 153 5.67 -3.02 7.09
C ILE A 153 4.45 -3.80 6.57
N MET A 154 3.39 -3.08 6.20
CA MET A 154 2.28 -3.57 5.40
C MET A 154 1.94 -2.50 4.37
N MET A 155 1.80 -2.93 3.12
CA MET A 155 1.35 -2.05 2.03
C MET A 155 0.03 -2.54 1.42
N ASN A 156 -0.34 -3.79 1.64
CA ASN A 156 -1.44 -4.45 0.95
C ASN A 156 -2.65 -4.66 1.85
N LYS A 157 -3.83 -4.67 1.23
CA LYS A 157 -5.10 -4.71 1.93
C LYS A 157 -5.27 -6.00 2.74
N PRO A 158 -5.83 -5.92 3.95
CA PRO A 158 -6.32 -7.09 4.67
C PRO A 158 -7.39 -7.85 3.90
N ILE A 159 -7.54 -9.13 4.24
CA ILE A 159 -8.70 -9.94 3.85
C ILE A 159 -9.53 -10.33 5.07
N VAL A 160 -10.77 -10.70 4.81
CA VAL A 160 -11.67 -11.31 5.79
C VAL A 160 -11.88 -12.74 5.33
N THR A 161 -11.50 -13.70 6.17
CA THR A 161 -11.67 -15.13 5.89
C THR A 161 -13.10 -15.57 6.15
N SER A 162 -13.47 -16.73 5.64
CA SER A 162 -14.79 -17.34 5.78
C SER A 162 -15.20 -17.60 7.24
N ASP A 163 -14.22 -17.76 8.14
CA ASP A 163 -14.43 -17.84 9.60
C ASP A 163 -14.64 -16.47 10.28
N GLY A 164 -14.62 -15.38 9.51
CA GLY A 164 -14.78 -14.01 9.98
C GLY A 164 -13.51 -13.37 10.54
N ALA A 165 -12.37 -14.08 10.56
CA ALA A 165 -11.11 -13.49 10.98
C ALA A 165 -10.57 -12.49 9.95
N TRP A 166 -9.84 -11.48 10.43
CA TRP A 166 -9.17 -10.50 9.57
C TRP A 166 -7.69 -10.82 9.50
N LEU A 167 -7.15 -10.91 8.29
CA LEU A 167 -5.76 -11.25 8.04
C LEU A 167 -5.04 -10.07 7.39
N PHE A 168 -4.04 -9.54 8.09
CA PHE A 168 -3.22 -8.40 7.69
C PHE A 168 -1.84 -8.92 7.20
N PRO A 169 -1.44 -8.65 5.94
CA PRO A 169 -0.17 -9.11 5.40
C PRO A 169 0.99 -8.20 5.82
N LEU A 170 1.64 -8.51 6.95
CA LEU A 170 2.78 -7.74 7.47
C LEU A 170 4.10 -8.47 7.18
N ALA A 171 5.10 -7.73 6.76
CA ALA A 171 6.38 -8.27 6.34
C ALA A 171 7.50 -7.74 7.22
N VAL A 172 8.37 -8.63 7.68
CA VAL A 172 9.65 -8.25 8.27
C VAL A 172 10.71 -8.41 7.18
N TRP A 173 11.06 -7.29 6.54
CA TRP A 173 11.97 -7.27 5.40
C TRP A 173 13.38 -7.72 5.78
N ASP A 174 14.00 -8.41 4.83
CA ASP A 174 15.39 -8.85 4.88
C ASP A 174 16.39 -7.69 4.65
N HIS A 175 17.68 -8.01 4.59
CA HIS A 175 18.80 -7.09 4.44
C HIS A 175 18.68 -6.15 3.23
N GLY A 176 19.05 -4.87 3.42
CA GLY A 176 19.31 -3.94 2.31
C GLY A 176 18.09 -3.41 1.53
N VAL A 177 16.88 -3.76 1.95
CA VAL A 177 15.62 -3.40 1.27
C VAL A 177 15.14 -1.98 1.62
N ARG A 178 15.85 -1.27 2.51
CA ARG A 178 15.48 0.07 3.00
C ARG A 178 16.32 1.12 2.32
N THR A 179 15.83 1.63 1.20
CA THR A 179 16.46 2.73 0.49
C THR A 179 16.61 3.93 1.44
N THR A 180 17.84 4.44 1.52
CA THR A 180 18.26 5.80 1.93
C THR A 180 18.55 6.15 3.40
N LEU A 181 18.39 5.24 4.38
CA LEU A 181 19.16 5.40 5.62
C LEU A 181 20.65 5.14 5.33
N PRO A 182 21.61 5.86 5.95
CA PRO A 182 23.04 5.59 5.74
C PRO A 182 23.28 4.09 5.93
N ALA A 183 24.01 3.49 4.98
CA ALA A 183 24.14 2.06 4.76
C ALA A 183 24.00 1.23 6.06
N SER A 184 23.05 0.30 6.09
CA SER A 184 22.78 -0.70 7.16
C SER A 184 21.79 -0.38 8.29
N TYR A 185 20.67 0.32 8.03
CA TYR A 185 19.51 0.10 8.91
C TYR A 185 18.78 -1.18 8.51
N ASP A 186 19.29 -2.32 8.97
CA ASP A 186 18.52 -3.57 8.94
C ASP A 186 17.53 -3.57 10.09
N SER A 187 16.27 -3.96 9.81
CA SER A 187 15.28 -4.16 10.88
C SER A 187 15.88 -5.10 11.91
N LYS A 188 15.89 -4.67 13.17
CA LYS A 188 16.52 -5.41 14.29
C LYS A 188 15.75 -6.68 14.66
N THR A 189 14.65 -6.94 13.97
CA THR A 189 13.81 -8.12 14.17
C THR A 189 14.44 -9.32 13.47
N PRO A 190 14.82 -10.38 14.21
CA PRO A 190 15.53 -11.54 13.64
C PRO A 190 14.62 -12.42 12.77
N ASP A 191 13.30 -12.42 13.04
CA ASP A 191 12.36 -13.30 12.34
C ASP A 191 11.92 -12.66 11.00
N LYS A 192 12.78 -12.64 9.98
CA LYS A 192 12.45 -12.13 8.64
C LYS A 192 11.42 -13.01 7.95
N GLY A 193 10.46 -12.43 7.22
CA GLY A 193 9.38 -13.23 6.63
C GLY A 193 8.16 -12.42 6.17
N ALA A 194 7.38 -13.01 5.28
CA ALA A 194 6.05 -12.55 4.91
C ALA A 194 5.02 -13.15 5.89
N TYR A 195 4.66 -12.41 6.94
CA TYR A 195 3.74 -12.85 8.00
C TYR A 195 2.28 -12.51 7.69
N VAL A 196 1.39 -13.19 8.40
CA VAL A 196 0.01 -12.74 8.57
C VAL A 196 -0.27 -12.40 10.03
N TYR A 197 -0.88 -11.24 10.27
CA TYR A 197 -1.40 -10.88 11.58
C TYR A 197 -2.91 -11.08 11.56
N ARG A 198 -3.42 -11.80 12.56
CA ARG A 198 -4.83 -12.14 12.68
C ARG A 198 -5.51 -11.29 13.74
N SER A 199 -6.68 -10.76 13.40
CA SER A 199 -7.66 -10.21 14.35
C SER A 199 -8.95 -11.01 14.29
N THR A 200 -9.58 -11.21 15.45
CA THR A 200 -10.89 -11.89 15.59
C THR A 200 -11.91 -11.06 16.34
N ASP A 201 -11.56 -9.82 16.67
CA ASP A 201 -12.33 -8.88 17.48
C ASP A 201 -12.51 -7.54 16.77
N SER A 202 -12.61 -7.59 15.43
CA SER A 202 -12.81 -6.44 14.55
C SER A 202 -11.71 -5.37 14.68
N GLY A 203 -10.45 -5.82 14.74
CA GLY A 203 -9.27 -4.96 14.74
C GLY A 203 -8.92 -4.37 16.11
N LYS A 204 -9.49 -4.87 17.21
CA LYS A 204 -9.14 -4.41 18.56
C LYS A 204 -7.82 -5.01 19.05
N SER A 205 -7.51 -6.24 18.64
CA SER A 205 -6.23 -6.91 18.92
C SER A 205 -5.73 -7.72 17.73
N PHE A 206 -4.41 -7.91 17.70
CA PHE A 206 -3.69 -8.56 16.61
C PHE A 206 -2.74 -9.62 17.15
N THR A 207 -2.74 -10.79 16.52
CA THR A 207 -1.82 -11.89 16.82
C THR A 207 -1.01 -12.22 15.57
N ARG A 208 0.32 -12.12 15.66
CA ARG A 208 1.23 -12.58 14.59
C ARG A 208 1.15 -14.10 14.45
N LEU A 209 0.88 -14.60 13.24
CA LEU A 209 0.86 -16.01 12.90
C LEU A 209 2.19 -16.44 12.25
N GLY A 210 2.17 -17.44 11.36
CA GLY A 210 3.34 -17.92 10.64
C GLY A 210 3.76 -17.00 9.50
N ALA A 211 4.99 -17.19 9.03
CA ALA A 211 5.52 -16.55 7.83
C ALA A 211 5.70 -17.53 6.69
N ALA A 212 5.47 -17.06 5.47
CA ALA A 212 5.94 -17.73 4.27
C ALA A 212 7.41 -17.36 4.01
N HIS A 213 8.22 -18.36 3.67
CA HIS A 213 9.61 -18.20 3.27
C HIS A 213 9.74 -18.55 1.80
N VAL A 214 9.59 -17.53 0.96
CA VAL A 214 9.76 -17.64 -0.50
C VAL A 214 11.24 -17.39 -0.84
N PRO A 215 11.86 -18.12 -1.78
CA PRO A 215 13.20 -17.82 -2.26
C PRO A 215 13.28 -16.47 -2.99
N ASP A 216 14.44 -15.81 -2.94
CA ASP A 216 14.77 -14.63 -3.77
C ASP A 216 13.76 -13.47 -3.68
N ARG A 217 13.26 -13.22 -2.45
CA ARG A 217 12.32 -12.14 -2.14
C ARG A 217 12.96 -10.79 -2.44
N SER A 218 12.22 -9.95 -3.15
CA SER A 218 12.61 -8.56 -3.43
C SER A 218 11.56 -7.69 -2.80
N PHE A 219 11.81 -7.25 -1.56
CA PHE A 219 10.73 -6.89 -0.65
C PHE A 219 9.79 -8.09 -0.46
N ASP A 220 8.81 -8.01 0.43
CA ASP A 220 7.79 -9.06 0.52
C ASP A 220 6.55 -8.64 -0.28
N GLU A 221 6.00 -7.47 0.06
CA GLU A 221 4.83 -6.86 -0.59
C GLU A 221 3.74 -7.89 -0.89
N HIS A 222 3.51 -8.82 0.04
CA HIS A 222 2.71 -10.00 -0.19
C HIS A 222 1.22 -9.74 -0.02
N MET A 223 0.43 -10.56 -0.71
CA MET A 223 -1.03 -10.54 -0.64
C MET A 223 -1.54 -11.94 -0.36
N VAL A 224 -2.70 -12.04 0.28
CA VAL A 224 -3.33 -13.31 0.62
C VAL A 224 -4.72 -13.37 0.01
N ALA A 225 -5.10 -14.51 -0.55
CA ALA A 225 -6.45 -14.84 -0.92
C ALA A 225 -6.88 -16.13 -0.22
N GLU A 226 -8.11 -16.17 0.28
CA GLU A 226 -8.72 -17.44 0.70
C GLU A 226 -9.32 -18.12 -0.53
N LEU A 227 -8.91 -19.37 -0.74
CA LEU A 227 -9.41 -20.24 -1.80
C LEU A 227 -10.73 -20.90 -1.39
N ARG A 228 -11.51 -21.36 -2.38
CA ARG A 228 -12.82 -22.01 -2.14
C ARG A 228 -12.72 -23.29 -1.32
N ASP A 229 -11.56 -23.95 -1.31
CA ASP A 229 -11.29 -25.13 -0.49
C ASP A 229 -10.86 -24.80 0.94
N GLY A 230 -10.85 -23.51 1.32
CA GLY A 230 -10.46 -23.02 2.64
C GLY A 230 -8.96 -22.83 2.84
N ARG A 231 -8.12 -23.15 1.84
CA ARG A 231 -6.70 -22.82 1.90
C ARG A 231 -6.48 -21.32 1.75
N LEU A 232 -5.44 -20.81 2.39
CA LEU A 232 -4.90 -19.49 2.07
C LEU A 232 -3.81 -19.65 1.01
N TRP A 233 -3.86 -18.80 0.00
CA TRP A 233 -2.84 -18.63 -1.02
C TRP A 233 -2.15 -17.28 -0.81
N MET A 234 -0.87 -17.30 -0.51
CA MET A 234 -0.04 -16.10 -0.41
C MET A 234 0.80 -15.96 -1.67
N LEU A 235 0.75 -14.78 -2.26
CA LEU A 235 1.67 -14.35 -3.32
C LEU A 235 2.66 -13.35 -2.73
N VAL A 236 3.94 -13.46 -3.11
CA VAL A 236 5.05 -12.65 -2.59
C VAL A 236 5.87 -12.10 -3.76
N ARG A 237 6.30 -10.84 -3.69
CA ARG A 237 7.18 -10.24 -4.70
C ARG A 237 8.59 -10.84 -4.60
N THR A 238 9.16 -11.19 -5.75
CA THR A 238 10.52 -11.74 -5.85
C THR A 238 11.30 -11.04 -6.96
N HIS A 239 12.60 -11.33 -7.07
CA HIS A 239 13.40 -10.84 -8.20
C HIS A 239 13.04 -11.55 -9.52
N TYR A 240 12.60 -12.80 -9.47
CA TYR A 240 12.14 -13.56 -10.65
C TYR A 240 10.66 -13.31 -11.04
N GLY A 241 9.89 -12.61 -10.21
CA GLY A 241 8.49 -12.31 -10.48
C GLY A 241 7.65 -12.40 -9.22
N ILE A 242 6.74 -13.38 -9.19
CA ILE A 242 5.84 -13.63 -8.06
C ILE A 242 6.07 -15.07 -7.58
N GLY A 243 6.46 -15.22 -6.32
CA GLY A 243 6.46 -16.51 -5.65
C GLY A 243 5.14 -16.76 -4.92
N GLU A 244 4.87 -18.02 -4.60
CA GLU A 244 3.66 -18.45 -3.91
C GLU A 244 3.95 -19.36 -2.72
N SER A 245 3.01 -19.39 -1.78
CA SER A 245 2.96 -20.35 -0.68
C SER A 245 1.51 -20.56 -0.23
N TYR A 246 1.22 -21.74 0.31
CA TYR A 246 -0.12 -22.12 0.75
C TYR A 246 -0.17 -22.40 2.25
N SER A 247 -1.32 -22.14 2.87
CA SER A 247 -1.61 -22.53 4.24
C SER A 247 -2.95 -23.27 4.32
N THR A 248 -2.99 -24.37 5.06
CA THR A 248 -4.20 -25.16 5.34
C THR A 248 -4.68 -25.02 6.79
N ASP A 249 -4.03 -24.18 7.60
CA ASP A 249 -4.27 -24.05 9.05
C ASP A 249 -4.54 -22.59 9.47
N GLY A 250 -5.05 -21.79 8.54
CA GLY A 250 -5.42 -20.39 8.77
C GLY A 250 -4.22 -19.45 8.90
N GLY A 251 -3.10 -19.77 8.24
CA GLY A 251 -1.89 -18.94 8.17
C GLY A 251 -0.90 -19.18 9.31
N ARG A 252 -1.05 -20.26 10.09
CA ARG A 252 -0.12 -20.61 11.17
C ARG A 252 1.14 -21.24 10.63
N THR A 253 1.01 -22.08 9.60
CA THR A 253 2.12 -22.65 8.85
C THR A 253 1.90 -22.47 7.35
N TRP A 254 3.01 -22.43 6.62
CA TRP A 254 3.05 -22.16 5.18
C TRP A 254 3.91 -23.22 4.50
N THR A 255 3.52 -23.66 3.30
CA THR A 255 4.35 -24.56 2.49
C THR A 255 5.67 -23.88 2.09
N PRO A 256 6.72 -24.65 1.76
CA PRO A 256 7.89 -24.07 1.11
C PRO A 256 7.49 -23.21 -0.09
N GLY A 257 8.11 -22.04 -0.23
CA GLY A 257 7.78 -21.14 -1.32
C GLY A 257 8.22 -21.68 -2.68
N ALA A 258 7.41 -21.44 -3.70
CA ALA A 258 7.66 -21.84 -5.08
C ALA A 258 7.45 -20.66 -6.03
N ASP A 259 7.91 -20.78 -7.28
CA ASP A 259 7.53 -19.84 -8.34
C ASP A 259 6.08 -20.08 -8.74
N SER A 260 5.28 -19.02 -8.79
CA SER A 260 3.87 -19.09 -9.21
C SER A 260 3.69 -19.21 -10.73
N GLY A 261 4.75 -18.91 -11.51
CA GLY A 261 4.68 -18.82 -12.97
C GLY A 261 4.00 -17.55 -13.51
N LEU A 262 3.53 -16.65 -12.63
CA LEU A 262 2.89 -15.39 -13.02
C LEU A 262 3.87 -14.33 -13.51
N GLY A 263 5.17 -14.51 -13.26
CA GLY A 263 6.24 -13.60 -13.67
C GLY A 263 6.12 -12.18 -13.09
N GLY A 264 6.74 -11.21 -13.76
CA GLY A 264 6.68 -9.78 -13.41
C GLY A 264 8.06 -9.12 -13.26
N PRO A 265 8.17 -7.79 -13.40
CA PRO A 265 9.43 -7.05 -13.42
C PRO A 265 9.98 -6.72 -12.02
N SER A 266 9.75 -7.59 -11.02
CA SER A 266 10.01 -7.30 -9.61
C SER A 266 9.42 -5.94 -9.17
N SER A 267 8.09 -5.86 -9.24
CA SER A 267 7.28 -4.70 -8.86
C SER A 267 6.08 -5.19 -8.04
N ARG A 268 5.51 -4.32 -7.22
CA ARG A 268 4.25 -4.62 -6.53
C ARG A 268 3.18 -5.01 -7.55
N PHE A 269 2.43 -6.06 -7.24
CA PHE A 269 1.22 -6.50 -7.95
C PHE A 269 -0.01 -6.34 -7.05
N HIS A 270 -1.21 -6.54 -7.58
CA HIS A 270 -2.45 -6.56 -6.78
C HIS A 270 -3.28 -7.82 -7.02
N LEU A 271 -3.64 -8.56 -5.96
CA LEU A 271 -4.49 -9.74 -5.98
C LEU A 271 -5.71 -9.53 -5.07
N ARG A 272 -6.90 -9.79 -5.59
CA ARG A 272 -8.15 -9.72 -4.81
C ARG A 272 -9.20 -10.69 -5.33
N ARG A 273 -9.98 -11.27 -4.41
CA ARG A 273 -11.25 -11.92 -4.77
C ARG A 273 -12.36 -10.86 -4.87
N LEU A 274 -13.01 -10.80 -6.03
CA LEU A 274 -14.14 -9.91 -6.30
C LEU A 274 -15.43 -10.46 -5.70
N ARG A 275 -16.46 -9.62 -5.55
CA ARG A 275 -17.79 -10.08 -5.09
C ARG A 275 -18.43 -11.11 -6.01
N SER A 276 -18.09 -11.12 -7.30
CA SER A 276 -18.49 -12.18 -8.24
C SER A 276 -17.89 -13.55 -7.92
N GLY A 277 -16.85 -13.59 -7.07
CA GLY A 277 -16.11 -14.79 -6.71
C GLY A 277 -14.93 -15.09 -7.62
N ARG A 278 -14.72 -14.30 -8.69
CA ARG A 278 -13.50 -14.35 -9.52
C ARG A 278 -12.29 -13.81 -8.74
N LEU A 279 -11.10 -14.25 -9.13
CA LEU A 279 -9.86 -13.62 -8.71
C LEU A 279 -9.43 -12.59 -9.75
N LEU A 280 -9.00 -11.42 -9.28
CA LEU A 280 -8.41 -10.36 -10.06
C LEU A 280 -6.94 -10.24 -9.71
N LEU A 281 -6.08 -10.18 -10.73
CA LEU A 281 -4.66 -9.86 -10.63
C LEU A 281 -4.36 -8.61 -11.43
N ILE A 282 -3.58 -7.69 -10.87
CA ILE A 282 -2.99 -6.57 -11.60
C ILE A 282 -1.48 -6.75 -11.56
N ASN A 283 -0.88 -6.98 -12.73
CA ASN A 283 0.56 -7.15 -12.90
C ASN A 283 0.99 -6.62 -14.27
N HIS A 284 2.28 -6.65 -14.55
CA HIS A 284 2.84 -6.30 -15.85
C HIS A 284 2.80 -7.51 -16.79
N VAL A 285 2.21 -7.36 -17.97
CA VAL A 285 2.11 -8.43 -18.99
C VAL A 285 2.83 -8.00 -20.25
N ASN A 286 3.52 -8.92 -20.94
CA ASN A 286 4.34 -8.63 -22.13
C ASN A 286 5.30 -7.45 -21.90
N PHE A 287 5.96 -7.44 -20.75
CA PHE A 287 6.76 -6.32 -20.26
C PHE A 287 8.23 -6.47 -20.62
N THR A 288 8.95 -5.35 -20.68
CA THR A 288 10.42 -5.31 -20.75
C THR A 288 11.02 -4.62 -19.53
N LYS A 289 10.20 -3.87 -18.80
CA LYS A 289 10.49 -3.19 -17.54
C LYS A 289 9.16 -3.00 -16.80
N ARG A 290 9.04 -1.99 -15.94
CA ARG A 290 7.74 -1.64 -15.32
C ARG A 290 6.86 -0.87 -16.32
N ASN A 291 6.38 -1.57 -17.33
CA ASN A 291 5.47 -1.08 -18.38
C ASN A 291 4.33 -2.11 -18.60
N ASN A 292 3.33 -1.77 -19.40
CA ASN A 292 2.20 -2.65 -19.73
C ASN A 292 1.44 -3.18 -18.49
N LEU A 293 1.09 -2.26 -17.58
CA LEU A 293 0.29 -2.59 -16.40
C LEU A 293 -1.09 -3.07 -16.85
N THR A 294 -1.45 -4.29 -16.49
CA THR A 294 -2.58 -5.04 -17.04
C THR A 294 -3.37 -5.67 -15.90
N VAL A 295 -4.69 -5.63 -16.00
CA VAL A 295 -5.59 -6.37 -15.11
C VAL A 295 -6.00 -7.68 -15.76
N LEU A 296 -6.05 -8.75 -14.99
CA LEU A 296 -6.40 -10.11 -15.41
C LEU A 296 -7.51 -10.68 -14.52
N LEU A 297 -8.35 -11.54 -15.08
CA LEU A 297 -9.40 -12.27 -14.36
C LEU A 297 -9.22 -13.78 -14.46
N SER A 298 -9.39 -14.45 -13.31
CA SER A 298 -9.43 -15.90 -13.19
C SER A 298 -10.77 -16.36 -12.61
N GLU A 299 -11.33 -17.41 -13.22
CA GLU A 299 -12.56 -18.07 -12.77
C GLU A 299 -12.29 -19.39 -12.02
N ASP A 300 -11.03 -19.84 -11.98
CA ASP A 300 -10.62 -21.18 -11.55
C ASP A 300 -9.54 -21.16 -10.46
N GLU A 301 -9.68 -20.22 -9.52
CA GLU A 301 -8.80 -20.08 -8.35
C GLU A 301 -7.33 -19.79 -8.73
N GLY A 302 -7.11 -19.01 -9.78
CA GLY A 302 -5.79 -18.53 -10.19
C GLY A 302 -5.01 -19.49 -11.08
N ARG A 303 -5.62 -20.63 -11.48
CA ARG A 303 -4.98 -21.61 -12.36
C ARG A 303 -4.84 -21.11 -13.79
N THR A 304 -5.86 -20.40 -14.29
CA THR A 304 -5.85 -19.74 -15.59
C THR A 304 -6.37 -18.32 -15.50
N TRP A 305 -5.88 -17.46 -16.39
CA TRP A 305 -6.27 -16.06 -16.50
C TRP A 305 -6.95 -15.84 -17.85
N CYS A 306 -8.26 -16.04 -17.87
CA CYS A 306 -9.07 -16.16 -19.10
C CYS A 306 -9.29 -14.84 -19.85
N ALA A 307 -9.10 -13.71 -19.18
CA ALA A 307 -9.32 -12.38 -19.75
C ALA A 307 -8.35 -11.36 -19.15
N GLN A 308 -8.05 -10.31 -19.93
CA GLN A 308 -7.14 -9.25 -19.52
C GLN A 308 -7.47 -7.92 -20.21
N LEU A 309 -7.17 -6.80 -19.55
CA LEU A 309 -7.28 -5.44 -20.09
C LEU A 309 -6.02 -4.65 -19.74
N LEU A 310 -5.41 -4.01 -20.75
CA LEU A 310 -4.28 -3.12 -20.55
C LEU A 310 -4.75 -1.81 -19.90
N LEU A 311 -4.27 -1.52 -18.69
CA LEU A 311 -4.58 -0.27 -17.98
C LEU A 311 -3.67 0.86 -18.45
N ASP A 312 -2.37 0.58 -18.57
CA ASP A 312 -1.37 1.57 -18.94
C ASP A 312 -0.15 0.94 -19.64
N GLY A 313 0.04 1.27 -20.91
CA GLY A 313 1.16 0.80 -21.73
C GLY A 313 2.45 1.62 -21.56
N ARG A 314 2.41 2.73 -20.82
CA ARG A 314 3.56 3.62 -20.66
C ARG A 314 4.64 3.01 -19.75
N ASP A 315 5.81 3.62 -19.81
CA ASP A 315 6.93 3.24 -18.98
C ASP A 315 6.82 3.78 -17.54
N ALA A 316 7.51 3.11 -16.62
CA ALA A 316 7.61 3.46 -15.21
C ALA A 316 6.25 3.64 -14.51
N VAL A 317 5.28 2.80 -14.89
CA VAL A 317 4.01 2.62 -14.19
C VAL A 317 4.17 1.55 -13.12
N SER A 318 3.61 1.73 -11.93
CA SER A 318 3.96 0.88 -10.79
C SER A 318 2.91 0.93 -9.68
N TYR A 319 2.95 -0.09 -8.82
CA TYR A 319 2.26 -0.15 -7.53
C TYR A 319 0.74 0.00 -7.63
N PRO A 320 0.08 -0.95 -8.32
CA PRO A 320 -1.36 -0.97 -8.39
C PRO A 320 -1.97 -1.29 -7.02
N ASP A 321 -3.14 -0.70 -6.78
CA ASP A 321 -4.08 -1.11 -5.74
C ASP A 321 -5.51 -0.94 -6.27
N MET A 322 -6.46 -1.71 -5.74
CA MET A 322 -7.83 -1.74 -6.24
C MET A 322 -8.86 -1.83 -5.14
N ALA A 323 -9.98 -1.12 -5.33
CA ALA A 323 -11.20 -1.23 -4.55
C ALA A 323 -12.41 -1.49 -5.44
N GLU A 324 -13.32 -2.34 -4.96
CA GLU A 324 -14.59 -2.64 -5.64
C GLU A 324 -15.71 -1.78 -5.05
N GLY A 325 -16.21 -0.83 -5.84
CA GLY A 325 -17.29 0.08 -5.45
C GLY A 325 -18.63 -0.62 -5.31
N ALA A 326 -19.55 -0.06 -4.52
CA ALA A 326 -20.92 -0.57 -4.39
C ALA A 326 -21.74 -0.44 -5.69
N ASP A 327 -21.26 0.41 -6.61
CA ASP A 327 -21.79 0.64 -7.96
C ASP A 327 -21.38 -0.44 -8.98
N GLY A 328 -20.57 -1.43 -8.57
CA GLY A 328 -20.11 -2.51 -9.44
C GLY A 328 -18.87 -2.18 -10.28
N TYR A 329 -18.29 -0.98 -10.10
CA TYR A 329 -17.03 -0.64 -10.73
C TYR A 329 -15.83 -1.05 -9.88
N LEU A 330 -14.74 -1.38 -10.55
CA LEU A 330 -13.42 -1.59 -10.02
C LEU A 330 -12.63 -0.28 -10.18
N TYR A 331 -12.18 0.26 -9.06
CA TYR A 331 -11.38 1.49 -8.97
C TYR A 331 -9.93 1.10 -8.74
N ILE A 332 -9.07 1.37 -9.72
CA ILE A 332 -7.68 0.91 -9.73
C ILE A 332 -6.75 2.11 -9.72
N THR A 333 -5.96 2.27 -8.66
CA THR A 333 -4.96 3.33 -8.57
C THR A 333 -3.55 2.79 -8.85
N TYR A 334 -2.66 3.61 -9.39
CA TYR A 334 -1.24 3.30 -9.59
C TYR A 334 -0.42 4.59 -9.76
N ASP A 335 0.90 4.51 -9.63
CA ASP A 335 1.79 5.65 -9.88
C ASP A 335 2.51 5.53 -11.23
N ARG A 336 2.94 6.69 -11.75
CA ARG A 336 3.80 6.78 -12.93
C ARG A 336 4.92 7.79 -12.71
N GLU A 337 6.15 7.36 -12.98
CA GLU A 337 7.35 8.20 -12.99
C GLU A 337 7.46 9.08 -11.72
N ARG A 338 7.58 8.43 -10.55
CA ARG A 338 7.49 9.07 -9.23
C ARG A 338 8.32 10.33 -9.02
N GLY A 339 9.45 10.49 -9.74
CA GLY A 339 10.36 11.62 -9.62
C GLY A 339 11.30 11.55 -8.41
N CYS A 340 11.31 10.45 -7.66
CA CYS A 340 12.22 10.25 -6.53
C CYS A 340 13.62 9.80 -7.00
N ASN A 341 14.61 9.94 -6.11
CA ASN A 341 16.00 9.49 -6.34
C ASN A 341 16.65 10.13 -7.59
N LYS A 342 16.37 11.43 -7.80
CA LYS A 342 16.99 12.23 -8.86
C LYS A 342 18.19 13.00 -8.33
N LYS A 343 18.97 13.59 -9.22
CA LYS A 343 20.18 14.35 -8.88
C LYS A 343 19.95 15.85 -8.82
N SER A 344 18.82 16.33 -9.34
CA SER A 344 18.46 17.74 -9.31
C SER A 344 16.95 17.93 -9.41
N LEU A 345 16.49 19.14 -9.05
CA LEU A 345 15.10 19.53 -9.20
C LEU A 345 14.68 19.53 -10.67
N ALA A 346 15.53 20.04 -11.57
CA ALA A 346 15.27 20.04 -13.01
C ALA A 346 15.09 18.62 -13.55
N GLU A 347 15.91 17.66 -13.09
CA GLU A 347 15.75 16.26 -13.46
C GLU A 347 14.41 15.72 -12.94
N ALA A 348 14.08 15.89 -11.65
CA ALA A 348 12.81 15.44 -11.08
C ALA A 348 11.59 16.04 -11.78
N GLN A 349 11.65 17.34 -12.10
CA GLN A 349 10.58 18.03 -12.82
C GLN A 349 10.39 17.55 -14.26
N GLY A 350 11.41 16.93 -14.85
CA GLY A 350 11.30 16.26 -16.15
C GLY A 350 10.48 14.96 -16.14
N TYR A 351 10.14 14.42 -14.96
CA TYR A 351 9.31 13.21 -14.82
C TYR A 351 7.84 13.56 -14.61
N ALA A 352 6.95 12.64 -14.99
CA ALA A 352 5.51 12.88 -14.94
C ALA A 352 4.98 13.10 -13.51
N ARG A 353 5.47 12.34 -12.52
CA ARG A 353 5.11 12.45 -11.09
C ARG A 353 3.60 12.36 -10.89
N GLU A 354 2.99 11.32 -11.42
CA GLU A 354 1.53 11.14 -11.49
C GLU A 354 1.04 10.06 -10.52
N ILE A 355 -0.07 10.33 -9.84
CA ILE A 355 -0.95 9.32 -9.25
C ILE A 355 -2.19 9.24 -10.13
N LEU A 356 -2.52 8.03 -10.56
CA LEU A 356 -3.53 7.76 -11.58
C LEU A 356 -4.60 6.83 -11.02
N VAL A 357 -5.81 6.95 -11.56
CA VAL A 357 -6.95 6.05 -11.28
C VAL A 357 -7.65 5.63 -12.57
N SER A 358 -7.96 4.35 -12.69
CA SER A 358 -8.86 3.80 -13.70
C SER A 358 -10.14 3.33 -13.04
N ARG A 359 -11.26 3.44 -13.74
CA ARG A 359 -12.55 2.89 -13.34
C ARG A 359 -13.02 1.97 -14.45
N ILE A 360 -13.21 0.70 -14.15
CA ILE A 360 -13.62 -0.32 -15.14
C ILE A 360 -14.58 -1.32 -14.51
N THR A 361 -15.17 -2.19 -15.31
CA THR A 361 -16.04 -3.29 -14.90
C THR A 361 -15.39 -4.63 -15.24
N GLU A 362 -15.87 -5.73 -14.66
CA GLU A 362 -15.46 -7.08 -15.12
C GLU A 362 -15.78 -7.31 -16.60
N ALA A 363 -16.86 -6.72 -17.12
CA ALA A 363 -17.24 -6.82 -18.53
C ALA A 363 -16.22 -6.13 -19.45
N ASP A 364 -15.61 -5.03 -19.01
CA ASP A 364 -14.52 -4.39 -19.76
C ASP A 364 -13.30 -5.30 -19.84
N ILE A 365 -12.95 -5.99 -18.74
CA ILE A 365 -11.82 -6.91 -18.69
C ILE A 365 -12.07 -8.11 -19.62
N LEU A 366 -13.27 -8.68 -19.57
CA LEU A 366 -13.69 -9.76 -20.48
C LEU A 366 -13.66 -9.34 -21.95
N ALA A 367 -13.99 -8.08 -22.25
CA ALA A 367 -13.93 -7.53 -23.61
C ALA A 367 -12.53 -7.09 -24.04
N GLY A 368 -11.56 -7.05 -23.11
CA GLY A 368 -10.20 -6.56 -23.33
C GLY A 368 -10.08 -5.06 -23.58
N LYS A 369 -11.15 -4.29 -23.36
CA LYS A 369 -11.20 -2.83 -23.54
C LYS A 369 -12.41 -2.24 -22.79
N PRO A 370 -12.38 -0.95 -22.43
CA PRO A 370 -13.56 -0.26 -21.93
C PRO A 370 -14.72 -0.31 -22.92
N ILE A 371 -15.87 -0.82 -22.49
CA ILE A 371 -17.14 -0.89 -23.21
C ILE A 371 -18.27 -0.21 -22.44
N ASP A 372 -18.17 -0.13 -21.10
CA ASP A 372 -19.12 0.60 -20.28
C ASP A 372 -18.89 2.12 -20.35
N LYS A 373 -19.97 2.90 -20.40
CA LYS A 373 -19.91 4.37 -20.55
C LYS A 373 -19.27 5.08 -19.36
N GLY A 374 -19.33 4.47 -18.18
CA GLY A 374 -18.68 4.98 -16.97
C GLY A 374 -17.20 4.65 -16.91
N SER A 375 -16.70 3.76 -17.77
CA SER A 375 -15.32 3.29 -17.68
C SER A 375 -14.32 4.30 -18.26
N TYR A 376 -13.18 4.42 -17.60
CA TYR A 376 -12.05 5.25 -18.01
C TYR A 376 -10.73 4.69 -17.50
N LEU A 377 -9.64 4.99 -18.21
CA LEU A 377 -8.29 4.56 -17.85
C LEU A 377 -7.41 5.78 -17.55
N GLY A 378 -6.55 5.65 -16.53
CA GLY A 378 -5.46 6.59 -16.27
C GLY A 378 -5.87 8.05 -16.03
N ARG A 379 -6.98 8.30 -15.34
CA ARG A 379 -7.36 9.65 -14.91
C ARG A 379 -6.42 10.14 -13.81
N ILE A 380 -6.08 11.42 -13.81
CA ILE A 380 -5.20 12.01 -12.81
C ILE A 380 -5.94 12.15 -11.46
N VAL A 381 -5.34 11.57 -10.42
CA VAL A 381 -5.66 11.85 -9.01
C VAL A 381 -4.82 13.03 -8.53
N SER A 382 -3.51 12.98 -8.80
CA SER A 382 -2.55 14.01 -8.42
C SER A 382 -1.44 14.07 -9.46
N LYS A 383 -0.98 15.27 -9.78
CA LYS A 383 0.16 15.52 -10.67
C LYS A 383 0.96 16.70 -10.16
N LEU A 384 2.27 16.55 -10.08
CA LEU A 384 3.15 17.61 -9.58
C LEU A 384 3.54 18.57 -10.72
N GLY A 385 3.44 19.87 -10.44
CA GLY A 385 3.90 20.95 -11.30
C GLY A 385 5.34 21.35 -10.99
N ASP A 386 5.61 22.64 -11.08
CA ASP A 386 6.84 23.24 -10.57
C ASP A 386 6.85 23.19 -9.03
N TYR A 387 8.04 23.02 -8.47
CA TYR A 387 8.22 23.00 -7.03
C TYR A 387 8.37 24.43 -6.50
N GLU A 388 7.54 24.78 -5.52
CA GLU A 388 7.46 26.09 -4.86
C GLU A 388 7.68 25.98 -3.34
N GLY A 389 8.21 24.85 -2.86
CA GLY A 389 8.44 24.62 -1.44
C GLY A 389 9.52 25.51 -0.83
N GLU A 390 9.48 25.65 0.50
CA GLU A 390 10.35 26.57 1.26
C GLU A 390 11.85 26.32 1.09
N ASP A 391 12.26 25.06 0.90
CA ASP A 391 13.66 24.72 0.64
C ASP A 391 14.01 25.00 -0.83
N THR A 392 14.66 26.13 -1.08
CA THR A 392 15.06 26.57 -2.43
C THR A 392 16.19 25.75 -3.06
N ASP A 393 16.85 24.89 -2.28
CA ASP A 393 17.97 24.04 -2.74
C ASP A 393 17.89 22.63 -2.12
N PRO A 394 16.81 21.86 -2.42
CA PRO A 394 16.52 20.60 -1.74
C PRO A 394 17.52 19.49 -2.09
N TYR A 395 18.39 19.71 -3.08
CA TYR A 395 19.45 18.79 -3.50
C TYR A 395 20.82 19.16 -2.93
N ARG A 396 20.92 20.14 -2.04
CA ARG A 396 22.18 20.53 -1.41
C ARG A 396 22.85 19.34 -0.74
N GLY A 397 24.10 19.06 -1.12
CA GLY A 397 24.89 17.97 -0.54
C GLY A 397 24.66 16.59 -1.15
N VAL A 398 23.80 16.47 -2.17
CA VAL A 398 23.75 15.27 -3.02
C VAL A 398 24.97 15.31 -3.94
N LEU A 399 25.90 14.35 -3.79
CA LEU A 399 27.02 14.19 -4.71
C LEU A 399 26.48 13.94 -6.12
N GLN A 400 26.86 14.80 -7.08
CA GLN A 400 26.38 14.75 -8.47
C GLN A 400 26.91 13.55 -9.26
#